data_AF-A0A061I8N9-F1
#
_entry.id   AF-A0A061I8N9-F1
#
_cell.length_a   1.000
_cell.length_b   1.000
_cell.length_c   1.000
_cell.angle_alpha   90.00
_cell.angle_beta   90.00
_cell.angle_gamma   90.00
#
_symmetry.space_group_name_H-M   'P 1'
#
loop_
_entity.id
_entity.type
_entity.pdbx_description
1 polymer ?
#
loop_
_entity_poly.entity_id
_entity_poly.type
_entity_poly.pdbx_seq_one_letter_code
_entity_poly.pdbx_strand_id
1 'polypeptide(L)'
;LTGEDVFGITVPLITSTTGAKLGKSAGNAVWLNREKTSPFELYQYFVRQQDDSVERYLKLFTFLPLPEIDHIMQLHVKEPEKRGAQKRLAAEVTKLVHGQEGLDAAKRCTQALYHSSIEALEVMSDQELKELFKEASFSELVLDPGTSVIDTCRKANAIPDGPRGYRMITEGGVSINHRQVTNPESVLVIGQHILKNGLSLLKIGKKNFYIIKWLQL
;
A
#
# COMPACT_ATOMS: atom_id res chain seq x y z
N LEU A 1 -23.15 -21.33 -44.51
CA LEU A 1 -22.93 -19.90 -44.75
C LEU A 1 -24.30 -19.23 -44.75
N THR A 2 -24.57 -18.33 -43.81
CA THR A 2 -25.91 -17.74 -43.58
C THR A 2 -26.28 -16.64 -44.58
N GLY A 3 -25.31 -16.11 -45.35
CA GLY A 3 -25.55 -15.08 -46.37
C GLY A 3 -25.69 -13.65 -45.81
N GLU A 4 -25.36 -13.46 -44.53
CA GLU A 4 -25.46 -12.17 -43.84
C GLU A 4 -24.10 -11.48 -43.72
N ASP A 5 -24.09 -10.17 -43.91
CA ASP A 5 -22.91 -9.33 -43.69
C ASP A 5 -22.65 -9.15 -42.19
N VAL A 6 -21.39 -9.29 -41.78
CA VAL A 6 -20.94 -9.09 -40.40
C VAL A 6 -19.82 -8.05 -40.35
N PHE A 7 -19.76 -7.30 -39.24
CA PHE A 7 -18.77 -6.26 -39.01
C PHE A 7 -17.85 -6.60 -37.84
N GLY A 8 -16.63 -6.05 -37.87
CA GLY A 8 -15.66 -6.18 -36.80
C GLY A 8 -15.06 -4.83 -36.44
N ILE A 9 -14.86 -4.61 -35.14
CA ILE A 9 -14.12 -3.47 -34.60
C ILE A 9 -12.96 -3.98 -33.75
N THR A 10 -11.81 -3.33 -33.84
CA THR A 10 -10.65 -3.62 -33.01
C THR A 10 -10.36 -2.45 -32.08
N VAL A 11 -9.77 -2.76 -30.93
CA VAL A 11 -9.30 -1.76 -29.98
C VAL A 11 -7.77 -1.70 -30.02
N PRO A 12 -7.17 -0.52 -29.81
CA PRO A 12 -5.72 -0.37 -29.88
C PRO A 12 -5.05 -1.17 -28.75
N LEU A 13 -3.87 -1.72 -29.05
CA LEU A 13 -3.05 -2.32 -28.00
C LEU A 13 -2.52 -1.22 -27.06
N ILE A 14 -2.61 -1.47 -25.76
CA ILE A 14 -2.18 -0.50 -24.76
C ILE A 14 -0.68 -0.63 -24.53
N THR A 15 0.02 0.46 -24.84
CA THR A 15 1.46 0.61 -24.70
C THR A 15 1.77 1.77 -23.75
N SER A 16 2.87 1.65 -23.02
CA SER A 16 3.49 2.77 -22.30
C SER A 16 4.12 3.77 -23.28
N THR A 17 4.48 4.94 -22.79
CA THR A 17 5.15 5.99 -23.58
C THR A 17 6.50 5.58 -24.15
N THR A 18 7.15 4.57 -23.55
CA THR A 18 8.39 3.97 -24.05
C THR A 18 8.15 2.87 -25.09
N GLY A 19 6.89 2.63 -25.50
CA GLY A 19 6.52 1.57 -26.45
C GLY A 19 6.40 0.18 -25.84
N ALA A 20 6.76 0.00 -24.56
CA ALA A 20 6.61 -1.28 -23.88
C ALA A 20 5.13 -1.62 -23.65
N LYS A 21 4.75 -2.89 -23.85
CA LYS A 21 3.38 -3.37 -23.61
C LYS A 21 3.05 -3.28 -22.13
N LEU A 22 1.84 -2.79 -21.84
CA LEU A 22 1.35 -2.70 -20.47
C LEU A 22 1.31 -4.12 -19.85
N GLY A 23 1.99 -4.29 -18.71
CA GLY A 23 1.97 -5.54 -17.92
C GLY A 23 2.96 -6.65 -18.32
N LYS A 24 3.85 -6.49 -19.31
CA LYS A 24 4.82 -7.55 -19.68
C LYS A 24 6.30 -7.19 -19.50
N SER A 25 6.68 -5.91 -19.50
CA SER A 25 8.09 -5.52 -19.72
C SER A 25 8.89 -5.11 -18.47
N ALA A 26 8.39 -5.36 -17.26
CA ALA A 26 9.11 -5.03 -16.02
C ALA A 26 8.89 -6.04 -14.87
N GLY A 27 8.60 -7.31 -15.19
CA GLY A 27 8.45 -8.38 -14.19
C GLY A 27 7.17 -8.35 -13.35
N ASN A 28 6.38 -7.27 -13.36
CA ASN A 28 5.16 -7.14 -12.57
C ASN A 28 3.93 -7.05 -13.46
N ALA A 29 3.38 -8.21 -13.86
CA ALA A 29 2.04 -8.26 -14.41
C ALA A 29 1.04 -7.76 -13.36
N VAL A 30 0.17 -6.83 -13.75
CA VAL A 30 -0.92 -6.32 -12.90
C VAL A 30 -2.11 -7.23 -13.12
N TRP A 31 -2.47 -7.99 -12.09
CA TRP A 31 -3.57 -8.95 -12.13
C TRP A 31 -4.86 -8.28 -11.64
N LEU A 32 -6.00 -8.77 -12.12
CA LEU A 32 -7.31 -8.38 -11.57
C LEU A 32 -7.65 -9.20 -10.32
N ASN A 33 -7.03 -10.36 -10.14
CA ASN A 33 -7.23 -11.21 -8.97
C ASN A 33 -6.51 -10.59 -7.75
N ARG A 34 -7.27 -10.38 -6.67
CA ARG A 34 -6.84 -9.76 -5.41
C ARG A 34 -5.65 -10.45 -4.74
N GLU A 35 -5.53 -11.77 -4.85
CA GLU A 35 -4.44 -12.53 -4.22
C GLU A 35 -3.10 -12.33 -4.96
N LYS A 36 -3.17 -12.02 -6.25
CA LYS A 36 -1.98 -11.77 -7.08
C LYS A 36 -1.57 -10.30 -7.09
N THR A 37 -2.55 -9.41 -7.21
CA THR A 37 -2.37 -7.96 -7.10
C THR A 37 -3.43 -7.43 -6.15
N SER A 38 -3.00 -6.98 -4.98
CA SER A 38 -3.92 -6.44 -3.97
C SER A 38 -4.58 -5.15 -4.46
N PRO A 39 -5.72 -4.73 -3.87
CA PRO A 39 -6.35 -3.47 -4.25
C PRO A 39 -5.42 -2.27 -4.04
N PHE A 40 -4.58 -2.34 -3.00
CA PHE A 40 -3.53 -1.36 -2.75
C PHE A 40 -2.48 -1.34 -3.88
N GLU A 41 -1.96 -2.49 -4.30
CA GLU A 41 -0.99 -2.59 -5.38
C GLU A 41 -1.58 -2.07 -6.71
N LEU A 42 -2.82 -2.44 -7.04
CA LEU A 42 -3.52 -1.96 -8.23
C LEU A 42 -3.72 -0.45 -8.19
N TYR A 43 -4.20 0.09 -7.06
CA TYR A 43 -4.39 1.52 -6.89
C TYR A 43 -3.08 2.28 -7.05
N GLN A 44 -2.01 1.79 -6.40
CA GLN A 44 -0.69 2.40 -6.47
C GLN A 44 -0.06 2.30 -7.87
N TYR A 45 -0.34 1.23 -8.62
CA TYR A 45 0.08 1.12 -10.01
C TYR A 45 -0.49 2.26 -10.86
N PHE A 46 -1.77 2.61 -10.70
CA PHE A 46 -2.38 3.72 -11.42
C PHE A 46 -1.98 5.10 -10.87
N VAL A 47 -1.82 5.24 -9.55
CA VAL A 47 -1.33 6.49 -8.93
C VAL A 47 0.05 6.87 -9.47
N ARG A 48 0.91 5.89 -9.78
CA ARG A 48 2.29 6.08 -10.27
C ARG A 48 2.41 6.33 -11.77
N GLN A 49 1.30 6.36 -12.51
CA GLN A 49 1.33 6.62 -13.96
C GLN A 49 1.88 8.02 -14.26
N GLN A 50 2.52 8.15 -15.41
CA GLN A 50 3.10 9.40 -15.87
C GLN A 50 2.00 10.38 -16.31
N ASP A 51 2.29 11.68 -16.21
CA ASP A 51 1.35 12.75 -16.57
C ASP A 51 0.94 12.68 -18.05
N ASP A 52 1.86 12.28 -18.93
CA ASP A 52 1.63 12.13 -20.37
C ASP A 52 0.64 11.00 -20.74
N SER A 53 0.42 10.06 -19.82
CA SER A 53 -0.36 8.84 -20.06
C SER A 53 -1.73 8.88 -19.40
N VAL A 54 -1.89 9.71 -18.35
CA VAL A 54 -3.06 9.66 -17.47
C VAL A 54 -4.36 10.00 -18.19
N GLU A 55 -4.36 10.98 -19.09
CA GLU A 55 -5.54 11.37 -19.86
C GLU A 55 -6.01 10.24 -20.78
N ARG A 56 -5.06 9.63 -21.51
CA ARG A 56 -5.34 8.47 -22.37
C ARG A 56 -5.92 7.31 -21.55
N TYR A 57 -5.39 7.08 -20.34
CA TYR A 57 -5.85 6.00 -19.48
C TYR A 57 -7.22 6.29 -18.85
N LEU A 58 -7.53 7.54 -18.51
CA LEU A 58 -8.88 7.94 -18.11
C LEU A 58 -9.88 7.61 -19.22
N LYS A 59 -9.55 7.93 -20.48
CA LYS A 59 -10.41 7.66 -21.64
C LYS A 59 -10.58 6.17 -21.94
N LEU A 60 -9.56 5.35 -21.67
CA LEU A 60 -9.57 3.92 -22.00
C LEU A 60 -10.12 3.01 -20.90
N PHE A 61 -9.91 3.36 -19.62
CA PHE A 61 -10.16 2.46 -18.49
C PHE A 61 -11.28 2.89 -17.57
N THR A 62 -11.94 4.03 -17.85
CA THR A 62 -13.03 4.53 -17.01
C THR A 62 -14.28 4.76 -17.84
N PHE A 63 -15.41 4.85 -17.15
CA PHE A 63 -16.70 5.22 -17.73
C PHE A 63 -17.00 6.72 -17.58
N LEU A 64 -15.97 7.55 -17.33
CA LEU A 64 -16.16 8.98 -17.15
C LEU A 64 -16.51 9.66 -18.49
N PRO A 65 -17.48 10.60 -18.49
CA PRO A 65 -17.75 11.42 -19.65
C PRO A 65 -16.52 12.23 -20.07
N LEU A 66 -16.31 12.41 -21.37
CA LEU A 66 -15.18 13.20 -21.89
C LEU A 66 -15.11 14.63 -21.28
N PRO A 67 -16.21 15.38 -21.10
CA PRO A 67 -16.15 16.70 -20.46
C PRO A 67 -15.64 16.65 -19.02
N GLU A 68 -15.91 15.56 -18.30
CA GLU A 68 -15.39 15.38 -16.94
C GLU A 68 -13.89 15.10 -16.95
N ILE A 69 -13.42 14.28 -17.91
CA ILE A 69 -11.99 14.04 -18.12
C ILE A 69 -11.26 15.34 -18.44
N ASP A 70 -11.83 16.17 -19.32
CA ASP A 70 -11.26 17.47 -19.68
C ASP A 70 -11.15 18.39 -18.45
N HIS A 71 -12.18 18.43 -17.61
CA HIS A 71 -12.15 19.18 -16.35
C HIS A 71 -11.07 18.68 -15.37
N ILE A 72 -10.96 17.35 -15.19
CA ILE A 72 -9.91 16.74 -14.37
C ILE A 72 -8.53 17.13 -14.87
N MET A 73 -8.30 17.11 -16.18
CA MET A 73 -7.02 17.48 -16.78
C MET A 73 -6.71 18.97 -16.65
N GLN A 74 -7.71 19.85 -16.76
CA GLN A 74 -7.53 21.28 -16.49
C GLN A 74 -7.09 21.57 -15.05
N LEU A 75 -7.64 20.84 -14.07
CA LEU A 75 -7.20 20.93 -12.68
C LEU A 75 -5.79 20.35 -12.50
N HIS A 76 -5.50 19.22 -13.14
CA HIS A 76 -4.19 18.57 -13.08
C HIS A 76 -3.07 19.45 -13.63
N VAL A 77 -3.30 20.18 -14.72
CA VAL A 77 -2.31 21.12 -15.29
C VAL A 77 -1.97 22.26 -14.31
N LYS A 78 -2.93 22.68 -13.47
CA LYS A 78 -2.71 23.74 -12.47
C LYS A 78 -1.89 23.26 -11.28
N GLU A 79 -2.07 22.00 -10.88
CA GLU A 79 -1.49 21.44 -9.65
C GLU A 79 -1.01 19.98 -9.87
N PRO A 80 -0.06 19.74 -10.80
CA PRO A 80 0.35 18.39 -11.20
C PRO A 80 0.97 17.61 -10.04
N GLU A 81 1.63 18.29 -9.10
CA GLU A 81 2.21 17.71 -7.89
C GLU A 81 1.18 17.02 -6.98
N LYS A 82 -0.10 17.42 -7.06
CA LYS A 82 -1.18 16.78 -6.29
C LYS A 82 -1.62 15.45 -6.88
N ARG A 83 -1.22 15.14 -8.13
CA ARG A 83 -1.54 13.92 -8.87
C ARG A 83 -3.05 13.65 -8.94
N GLY A 84 -3.84 14.70 -9.18
CA GLY A 84 -5.30 14.63 -9.13
C GLY A 84 -5.88 13.67 -10.17
N ALA A 85 -5.39 13.73 -11.40
CA ALA A 85 -5.82 12.86 -12.49
C ALA A 85 -5.48 11.38 -12.20
N GLN A 86 -4.27 11.09 -11.71
CA GLN A 86 -3.85 9.73 -11.41
C GLN A 86 -4.62 9.13 -10.23
N LYS A 87 -4.89 9.92 -9.19
CA LYS A 87 -5.73 9.50 -8.07
C LYS A 87 -7.15 9.20 -8.53
N ARG A 88 -7.72 9.98 -9.45
CA ARG A 88 -9.04 9.72 -10.02
C ARG A 88 -9.04 8.44 -10.85
N LEU A 89 -8.08 8.28 -11.76
CA LEU A 89 -7.91 7.06 -12.54
C LEU A 89 -7.79 5.82 -11.65
N ALA A 90 -6.92 5.87 -10.64
CA ALA A 90 -6.73 4.79 -9.69
C ALA A 90 -8.03 4.46 -8.95
N ALA A 91 -8.79 5.49 -8.53
CA ALA A 91 -10.05 5.27 -7.85
C ALA A 91 -11.10 4.57 -8.72
N GLU A 92 -11.29 5.02 -9.96
CA GLU A 92 -12.24 4.42 -10.89
C GLU A 92 -11.88 2.97 -11.21
N VAL A 93 -10.60 2.70 -11.55
CA VAL A 93 -10.17 1.36 -11.94
C VAL A 93 -10.17 0.40 -10.75
N THR A 94 -9.68 0.82 -9.58
CA THR A 94 -9.72 -0.03 -8.38
C THR A 94 -11.16 -0.32 -7.95
N LYS A 95 -12.07 0.67 -8.05
CA LYS A 95 -13.49 0.44 -7.77
C LYS A 95 -14.13 -0.51 -8.76
N LEU A 96 -13.80 -0.40 -10.04
CA LEU A 96 -14.31 -1.30 -11.07
C LEU A 96 -13.88 -2.76 -10.83
N VAL A 97 -12.63 -2.97 -10.41
CA VAL A 97 -12.05 -4.32 -10.27
C VAL A 97 -12.34 -4.94 -8.90
N HIS A 98 -12.26 -4.17 -7.82
CA HIS A 98 -12.35 -4.66 -6.44
C HIS A 98 -13.52 -4.09 -5.64
N GLY A 99 -14.43 -3.37 -6.30
CA GLY A 99 -15.58 -2.76 -5.66
C GLY A 99 -15.23 -1.55 -4.78
N GLN A 100 -16.27 -0.99 -4.15
CA GLN A 100 -16.12 0.16 -3.25
C GLN A 100 -15.25 -0.19 -2.04
N GLU A 101 -15.44 -1.38 -1.46
CA GLU A 101 -14.65 -1.86 -0.32
C GLU A 101 -13.16 -1.96 -0.65
N GLY A 102 -12.81 -2.50 -1.82
CA GLY A 102 -11.42 -2.59 -2.26
C GLY A 102 -10.77 -1.22 -2.49
N LEU A 103 -11.52 -0.25 -3.01
CA LEU A 103 -11.05 1.13 -3.13
C LEU A 103 -10.79 1.76 -1.75
N ASP A 104 -11.71 1.59 -0.82
CA ASP A 104 -11.59 2.16 0.52
C ASP A 104 -10.42 1.53 1.27
N ALA A 105 -10.22 0.21 1.12
CA ALA A 105 -9.04 -0.50 1.61
C ALA A 105 -7.74 0.06 1.02
N ALA A 106 -7.67 0.22 -0.30
CA ALA A 106 -6.50 0.78 -0.97
C ALA A 106 -6.15 2.19 -0.50
N LYS A 107 -7.17 3.04 -0.26
CA LYS A 107 -7.00 4.38 0.30
C LYS A 107 -6.50 4.34 1.74
N ARG A 108 -7.07 3.48 2.60
CA ARG A 108 -6.58 3.27 3.98
C ARG A 108 -5.13 2.83 4.00
N CYS A 109 -4.77 1.82 3.21
CA CYS A 109 -3.40 1.33 3.06
C CYS A 109 -2.44 2.45 2.62
N THR A 110 -2.87 3.30 1.68
CA THR A 110 -2.10 4.45 1.20
C THR A 110 -1.87 5.50 2.30
N GLN A 111 -2.87 5.78 3.12
CA GLN A 111 -2.74 6.69 4.26
C GLN A 111 -1.80 6.13 5.34
N ALA A 112 -1.95 4.86 5.70
CA ALA A 112 -1.09 4.18 6.64
C ALA A 112 0.39 4.25 6.21
N LEU A 113 0.70 3.87 4.97
CA LEU A 113 2.09 3.74 4.52
C LEU A 113 2.79 5.09 4.24
N TYR A 114 2.11 5.99 3.53
CA TYR A 114 2.74 7.22 3.03
C TYR A 114 2.54 8.42 3.96
N HIS A 115 1.51 8.39 4.81
CA HIS A 115 1.18 9.51 5.70
C HIS A 115 1.41 9.15 7.17
N SER A 116 1.94 7.95 7.44
CA SER A 116 2.22 7.45 8.80
C SER A 116 1.00 7.56 9.73
N SER A 117 -0.21 7.42 9.18
CA SER A 117 -1.45 7.52 9.94
C SER A 117 -1.62 6.26 10.78
N ILE A 118 -1.53 6.43 12.10
CA ILE A 118 -1.76 5.38 13.07
C ILE A 118 -3.24 4.99 13.05
N GLU A 119 -4.14 5.97 12.94
CA GLU A 119 -5.58 5.77 12.91
C GLU A 119 -5.99 4.86 11.74
N ALA A 120 -5.35 5.03 10.58
CA ALA A 120 -5.54 4.15 9.43
C ALA A 120 -5.09 2.71 9.75
N LEU A 121 -3.94 2.52 10.39
CA LEU A 121 -3.45 1.20 10.82
C LEU A 121 -4.37 0.54 11.86
N GLU A 122 -4.97 1.31 12.78
CA GLU A 122 -5.85 0.79 13.84
C GLU A 122 -7.16 0.20 13.30
N VAL A 123 -7.67 0.73 12.19
CA VAL A 123 -8.94 0.28 11.58
C VAL A 123 -8.75 -0.75 10.46
N MET A 124 -7.50 -1.09 10.12
CA MET A 124 -7.20 -2.10 9.11
C MET A 124 -7.47 -3.51 9.64
N SER A 125 -8.02 -4.34 8.76
CA SER A 125 -8.14 -5.79 8.95
C SER A 125 -6.79 -6.50 8.79
N ASP A 126 -6.67 -7.71 9.36
CA ASP A 126 -5.51 -8.58 9.19
C ASP A 126 -5.16 -8.81 7.72
N GLN A 127 -6.17 -8.92 6.86
CA GLN A 127 -6.00 -9.11 5.43
C GLN A 127 -5.36 -7.88 4.77
N GLU A 128 -5.85 -6.68 5.09
CA GLU A 128 -5.29 -5.43 4.55
C GLU A 128 -3.84 -5.21 5.01
N LEU A 129 -3.51 -5.60 6.24
CA LEU A 129 -2.14 -5.50 6.77
C LEU A 129 -1.18 -6.45 6.07
N LYS A 130 -1.61 -7.71 5.86
CA LYS A 130 -0.85 -8.69 5.07
C LYS A 130 -0.68 -8.23 3.63
N GLU A 131 -1.70 -7.60 3.03
CA GLU A 131 -1.64 -7.03 1.68
C GLU A 131 -0.70 -5.82 1.59
N LEU A 132 -0.77 -4.89 2.56
CA LEU A 132 0.03 -3.68 2.58
C LEU A 132 1.52 -4.00 2.81
N PHE A 133 1.80 -4.98 3.66
CA PHE A 133 3.14 -5.35 4.06
C PHE A 133 3.46 -6.77 3.64
N LYS A 134 3.18 -7.11 2.38
CA LYS A 134 3.38 -8.45 1.79
C LYS A 134 4.81 -9.00 1.95
N GLU A 135 5.81 -8.11 1.96
CA GLU A 135 7.23 -8.44 2.17
C GLU A 135 7.66 -8.33 3.65
N ALA A 136 6.83 -7.78 4.52
CA ALA A 136 7.14 -7.72 5.95
C ALA A 136 6.87 -9.05 6.61
N SER A 137 7.69 -9.38 7.61
CA SER A 137 7.39 -10.48 8.51
C SER A 137 6.16 -10.13 9.34
N PHE A 138 5.18 -11.04 9.33
CA PHE A 138 4.04 -11.02 10.23
C PHE A 138 4.29 -12.06 11.33
N SER A 139 4.29 -11.63 12.59
CA SER A 139 4.54 -12.50 13.74
C SER A 139 3.43 -12.35 14.76
N GLU A 140 2.96 -13.49 15.27
CA GLU A 140 2.01 -13.52 16.38
C GLU A 140 2.78 -13.78 17.68
N LEU A 141 2.66 -12.87 18.64
CA LEU A 141 3.39 -12.93 19.92
C LEU A 141 2.43 -12.86 21.10
N VAL A 142 2.81 -13.50 22.21
CA VAL A 142 2.13 -13.33 23.50
C VAL A 142 2.79 -12.17 24.25
N LEU A 143 1.96 -11.30 24.84
CA LEU A 143 2.44 -10.16 25.63
C LEU A 143 2.68 -10.60 27.08
N ASP A 144 3.91 -10.98 27.38
CA ASP A 144 4.31 -11.31 28.76
C ASP A 144 4.51 -10.01 29.57
N PRO A 145 4.19 -10.00 30.88
CA PRO A 145 4.52 -8.87 31.76
C PRO A 145 6.00 -8.49 31.67
N GLY A 146 6.28 -7.20 31.44
CA GLY A 146 7.65 -6.72 31.31
C GLY A 146 8.27 -6.90 29.92
N THR A 147 7.53 -7.37 28.92
CA THR A 147 8.02 -7.45 27.53
C THR A 147 8.55 -6.07 27.08
N SER A 148 9.85 -6.02 26.78
CA SER A 148 10.54 -4.79 26.39
C SER A 148 10.56 -4.57 24.87
N VAL A 149 10.98 -3.37 24.45
CA VAL A 149 11.24 -3.05 23.03
C VAL A 149 12.26 -4.02 22.44
N ILE A 150 13.39 -4.26 23.12
CA ILE A 150 14.44 -5.14 22.61
C ILE A 150 13.98 -6.60 22.50
N ASP A 151 13.22 -7.09 23.48
CA ASP A 151 12.68 -8.45 23.46
C ASP A 151 11.71 -8.62 22.28
N THR A 152 10.85 -7.62 22.05
CA THR A 152 9.91 -7.61 20.93
C THR A 152 10.64 -7.65 19.60
N CYS A 153 11.65 -6.79 19.42
CA CYS A 153 12.43 -6.77 18.19
C CYS A 153 13.20 -8.08 17.95
N ARG A 154 13.69 -8.75 19.01
CA ARG A 154 14.36 -10.05 18.89
C ARG A 154 13.38 -11.19 18.60
N LYS A 155 12.25 -11.28 19.34
CA LYS A 155 11.18 -12.26 19.08
C LYS A 155 10.64 -12.15 17.64
N ALA A 156 10.62 -10.94 17.09
CA ALA A 156 10.24 -10.67 15.70
C ALA A 156 11.35 -10.93 14.65
N ASN A 157 12.56 -11.28 15.08
CA ASN A 157 13.77 -11.32 14.24
C ASN A 157 14.00 -10.02 13.44
N ALA A 158 13.63 -8.87 14.04
CA ALA A 158 13.71 -7.56 13.40
C ALA A 158 15.09 -6.91 13.53
N ILE A 159 15.88 -7.32 14.51
CA ILE A 159 17.24 -6.82 14.77
C ILE A 159 18.21 -7.99 14.95
N PRO A 160 19.52 -7.80 14.68
CA PRO A 160 20.52 -8.81 14.97
C PRO A 160 20.69 -9.03 16.48
N ASP A 161 21.04 -10.25 16.86
CA ASP A 161 21.35 -10.57 18.25
C ASP A 161 22.59 -9.84 18.79
N GLY A 162 22.69 -9.79 20.11
CA GLY A 162 23.82 -9.20 20.83
C GLY A 162 23.86 -7.65 20.82
N PRO A 163 25.04 -7.05 21.05
CA PRO A 163 25.19 -5.60 21.24
C PRO A 163 24.81 -4.76 20.02
N ARG A 164 24.83 -5.34 18.82
CA ARG A 164 24.52 -4.62 17.58
C ARG A 164 23.04 -4.23 17.53
N GLY A 165 22.13 -5.16 17.82
CA GLY A 165 20.69 -4.86 17.87
C GLY A 165 20.36 -3.85 18.97
N TYR A 166 21.01 -3.97 20.12
CA TYR A 166 20.86 -3.00 21.21
C TYR A 166 21.23 -1.58 20.74
N ARG A 167 22.40 -1.43 20.08
CA ARG A 167 22.84 -0.13 19.54
C ARG A 167 21.90 0.44 18.49
N MET A 168 21.35 -0.41 17.61
CA MET A 168 20.40 0.04 16.60
C MET A 168 19.17 0.71 17.22
N ILE A 169 18.71 0.24 18.37
CA ILE A 169 17.61 0.91 19.10
C ILE A 169 18.11 2.21 19.70
N THR A 170 19.22 2.20 20.45
CA THR A 170 19.72 3.42 21.13
C THR A 170 20.09 4.56 20.18
N GLU A 171 20.55 4.22 18.97
CA GLU A 171 20.89 5.18 17.91
C GLU A 171 19.64 5.64 17.12
N GLY A 172 18.44 5.21 17.51
CA GLY A 172 17.18 5.63 16.90
C GLY A 172 16.88 4.97 15.57
N GLY A 173 17.50 3.83 15.27
CA GLY A 173 17.24 3.03 14.08
C GLY A 173 15.94 2.23 14.11
N VAL A 174 15.20 2.26 15.22
CA VAL A 174 13.94 1.54 15.42
C VAL A 174 12.80 2.52 15.71
N SER A 175 11.65 2.26 15.10
CA SER A 175 10.40 2.94 15.42
C SER A 175 9.26 1.94 15.57
N ILE A 176 8.32 2.26 16.47
CA ILE A 176 7.09 1.51 16.72
C ILE A 176 5.93 2.45 16.45
N ASN A 177 5.00 2.05 15.57
CA ASN A 177 3.84 2.86 15.17
C ASN A 177 4.26 4.28 14.74
N HIS A 178 5.29 4.35 13.89
CA HIS A 178 5.90 5.60 13.40
C HIS A 178 6.56 6.50 14.44
N ARG A 179 6.65 6.08 15.70
CA ARG A 179 7.37 6.80 16.77
C ARG A 179 8.73 6.16 16.99
N GLN A 180 9.79 6.97 16.92
CA GLN A 180 11.15 6.50 17.20
C GLN A 180 11.26 6.04 18.66
N VAL A 181 11.92 4.90 18.87
CA VAL A 181 12.21 4.35 20.20
C VAL A 181 13.71 4.24 20.39
N THR A 182 14.23 4.80 21.48
CA THR A 182 15.67 4.86 21.79
C THR A 182 16.05 4.16 23.09
N ASN A 183 15.06 3.72 23.87
CA ASN A 183 15.29 2.95 25.10
C ASN A 183 14.97 1.46 24.86
N PRO A 184 15.98 0.57 24.74
CA PRO A 184 15.78 -0.85 24.49
C PRO A 184 14.98 -1.56 25.61
N GLU A 185 15.19 -1.14 26.86
CA GLU A 185 14.59 -1.72 28.05
C GLU A 185 13.18 -1.17 28.35
N SER A 186 12.67 -0.25 27.51
CA SER A 186 11.32 0.27 27.68
C SER A 186 10.31 -0.85 27.57
N VAL A 187 9.49 -1.03 28.60
CA VAL A 187 8.39 -1.99 28.59
C VAL A 187 7.32 -1.51 27.61
N LEU A 188 6.71 -2.44 26.88
CA LEU A 188 5.61 -2.12 25.97
C LEU A 188 4.37 -1.69 26.74
N VAL A 189 3.63 -0.73 26.15
CA VAL A 189 2.46 -0.10 26.78
C VAL A 189 1.33 -0.13 25.76
N ILE A 190 0.16 -0.62 26.19
CA ILE A 190 -1.06 -0.63 25.40
C ILE A 190 -1.52 0.82 25.15
N GLY A 191 -1.91 1.12 23.91
CA GLY A 191 -2.26 2.47 23.46
C GLY A 191 -1.06 3.33 23.06
N GLN A 192 0.18 2.88 23.30
CA GLN A 192 1.39 3.56 22.85
C GLN A 192 2.17 2.70 21.86
N HIS A 193 2.66 1.55 22.33
CA HIS A 193 3.43 0.60 21.55
C HIS A 193 2.53 -0.43 20.86
N ILE A 194 1.40 -0.74 21.50
CA ILE A 194 0.39 -1.67 21.00
C ILE A 194 -0.86 -0.87 20.67
N LEU A 195 -1.26 -0.92 19.41
CA LEU A 195 -2.47 -0.28 18.88
C LEU A 195 -3.72 -0.93 19.46
N LYS A 196 -4.87 -0.23 19.37
CA LYS A 196 -6.15 -0.74 19.91
C LYS A 196 -6.62 -2.05 19.30
N ASN A 197 -6.25 -2.32 18.05
CA ASN A 197 -6.50 -3.59 17.37
C ASN A 197 -5.49 -4.69 17.72
N GLY A 198 -4.61 -4.43 18.68
CA GLY A 198 -3.63 -5.39 19.20
C GLY A 198 -2.42 -5.58 18.32
N LEU A 199 -2.04 -4.55 17.55
CA LEU A 199 -0.91 -4.61 16.64
C LEU A 199 0.23 -3.68 17.04
N SER A 200 1.43 -4.01 16.60
CA SER A 200 2.57 -3.09 16.60
C SER A 200 3.24 -3.13 15.23
N LEU A 201 3.41 -1.96 14.61
CA LEU A 201 4.21 -1.82 13.39
C LEU A 201 5.64 -1.42 13.78
N LEU A 202 6.58 -2.36 13.66
CA LEU A 202 8.00 -2.06 13.79
C LEU A 202 8.55 -1.61 12.44
N LYS A 203 9.39 -0.58 12.47
CA LYS A 203 10.19 -0.17 11.31
C LYS A 203 11.65 -0.03 11.72
N ILE A 204 12.49 -0.77 11.02
CA ILE A 204 13.95 -0.82 11.21
C ILE A 204 14.61 -0.09 10.04
N GLY A 205 15.32 0.99 10.35
CA GLY A 205 15.88 1.89 9.35
C GLY A 205 14.81 2.52 8.45
N LYS A 206 15.01 2.48 7.14
CA LYS A 206 14.15 3.22 6.19
C LYS A 206 12.99 2.40 5.59
N LYS A 207 13.18 1.09 5.39
CA LYS A 207 12.28 0.26 4.57
C LYS A 207 11.89 -1.08 5.18
N ASN A 208 12.53 -1.53 6.25
CA ASN A 208 12.25 -2.86 6.80
C ASN A 208 11.12 -2.75 7.80
N PHE A 209 9.96 -3.32 7.47
CA PHE A 209 8.78 -3.32 8.32
C PHE A 209 8.55 -4.72 8.89
N TYR A 210 8.04 -4.78 10.11
CA TYR A 210 7.62 -6.01 10.78
C TYR A 210 6.29 -5.74 11.48
N ILE A 211 5.35 -6.66 11.35
CA ILE A 211 4.04 -6.57 12.00
C ILE A 211 3.98 -7.58 13.12
N ILE A 212 3.66 -7.09 14.32
CA ILE A 212 3.40 -7.94 15.47
C ILE A 212 1.90 -7.91 15.77
N LYS A 213 1.30 -9.09 15.86
CA LYS A 213 -0.06 -9.28 16.38
C LYS A 213 0.02 -9.93 17.77
N TRP A 214 -0.56 -9.27 18.76
CA TRP A 214 -0.55 -9.73 20.14
C TRP A 214 -1.76 -10.64 20.42
N LEU A 215 -1.51 -11.87 20.87
CA LEU A 215 -2.53 -12.93 20.99
C LEU A 215 -3.31 -12.92 22.32
N GLN A 216 -2.92 -12.09 23.29
CA GLN A 216 -3.53 -11.99 24.63
C GLN A 216 -3.39 -10.56 25.15
N LEU A 217 -4.43 -9.74 24.96
CA LEU A 217 -4.52 -8.35 25.44
C LEU A 217 -5.64 -8.17 26.43
#